data_AF-A0A4V2W824-F1
#
_entry.id   AF-A0A4V2W824-F1
#
_cell.length_a   1.000
_cell.length_b   1.000
_cell.length_c   1.000
_cell.angle_alpha   90.00
_cell.angle_beta   90.00
_cell.angle_gamma   90.00
#
_symmetry.space_group_name_H-M   'P 1'
#
loop_
_entity.id
_entity.type
_entity.pdbx_description
1 polymer ?
#
loop_
_entity_poly.entity_id
_entity_poly.type
_entity_poly.pdbx_seq_one_letter_code
_entity_poly.pdbx_strand_id
1 'polypeptide(L)'
;MADARRLVDKLWSYCNVLRDDGVGVIEYTEQLTYLLFLKMAHERATRPLKPQQIVPEEYSWQRLVDAQGDELEFEYTRMLTGLAKERGVVGTIFRKAQNRIQDPAKLRGIVVDLIDKENWSQSGADIQRDAYESLLAKGAQDKGSGAGQYFTPRPLIQAIVDVI
;
A
#
# COMPACT_ATOMS: atom_id res chain seq x y z
N MET A 1 -3.72 13.34 -15.81
CA MET A 1 -2.77 14.14 -14.99
C MET A 1 -3.39 14.65 -13.68
N ALA A 2 -4.64 15.12 -13.67
CA ALA A 2 -5.32 15.53 -12.44
C ALA A 2 -5.57 14.35 -11.46
N ASP A 3 -5.94 13.18 -11.98
CA ASP A 3 -6.24 12.00 -11.15
C ASP A 3 -5.02 11.42 -10.44
N ALA A 4 -3.87 11.35 -11.12
CA ALA A 4 -2.61 10.90 -10.54
C ALA A 4 -2.16 11.80 -9.38
N ARG A 5 -2.27 13.12 -9.55
CA ARG A 5 -1.91 14.09 -8.52
C ARG A 5 -2.84 13.98 -7.30
N ARG A 6 -4.15 13.82 -7.54
CA ARG A 6 -5.13 13.55 -6.48
C ARG A 6 -4.82 12.26 -5.72
N LEU A 7 -4.40 11.21 -6.42
CA LEU A 7 -4.02 9.93 -5.82
C LEU A 7 -2.77 10.06 -4.94
N VAL A 8 -1.76 10.80 -5.42
CA VAL A 8 -0.54 11.12 -4.65
C VAL A 8 -0.88 11.95 -3.40
N ASP A 9 -1.73 12.96 -3.54
CA ASP A 9 -2.10 13.82 -2.41
C ASP A 9 -2.86 13.02 -1.34
N LYS A 10 -3.74 12.09 -1.76
CA LYS A 10 -4.39 11.13 -0.86
C LYS A 10 -3.38 10.19 -0.22
N LEU A 11 -2.45 9.64 -1.00
CA LEU A 11 -1.38 8.78 -0.48
C LEU A 11 -0.58 9.48 0.61
N TRP A 12 -0.26 10.74 0.36
CA TRP A 12 0.48 11.57 1.29
C TRP A 12 -0.33 11.90 2.56
N SER A 13 -1.65 12.07 2.44
CA SER A 13 -2.50 12.27 3.60
C SER A 13 -2.41 11.10 4.59
N TYR A 14 -2.27 9.86 4.10
CA TYR A 14 -2.03 8.69 4.96
C TYR A 14 -0.68 8.73 5.64
N CYS A 15 0.36 9.07 4.87
CA CYS A 15 1.72 9.15 5.39
C CYS A 15 1.78 10.12 6.56
N ASN A 16 1.08 11.25 6.47
CA ASN A 16 1.00 12.23 7.55
C ASN A 16 0.31 11.63 8.79
N VAL A 17 -0.86 10.99 8.62
CA VAL A 17 -1.61 10.38 9.75
C VAL A 17 -0.76 9.36 10.51
N LEU A 18 0.00 8.52 9.81
CA LEU A 18 0.87 7.51 10.42
C LEU A 18 2.15 8.11 10.99
N ARG A 19 2.72 9.12 10.32
CA ARG A 19 3.89 9.84 10.82
C ARG A 19 3.62 10.55 12.13
N ASP A 20 2.42 11.10 12.31
CA ASP A 20 2.02 11.76 13.56
C ASP A 20 1.97 10.78 14.75
N ASP A 21 1.88 9.46 14.50
CA ASP A 21 2.02 8.40 15.52
C ASP A 21 3.45 7.90 15.71
N GLY A 22 4.42 8.53 15.07
CA GLY A 22 5.82 8.10 15.12
C GLY A 22 6.13 6.89 14.26
N VAL A 23 5.22 6.48 13.35
CA VAL A 23 5.51 5.43 12.37
C VAL A 23 6.53 5.97 11.36
N GLY A 24 7.65 5.27 11.21
CA GLY A 24 8.73 5.69 10.32
C GLY A 24 8.35 5.68 8.84
N VAL A 25 9.11 6.40 8.02
CA VAL A 25 8.87 6.49 6.56
C VAL A 25 8.81 5.13 5.88
N ILE A 26 9.76 4.26 6.22
CA ILE A 26 9.82 2.90 5.67
C ILE A 26 8.60 2.11 6.12
N GLU A 27 8.25 2.19 7.41
CA GLU A 27 7.15 1.44 7.99
C GLU A 27 5.80 1.84 7.39
N TYR A 28 5.47 3.14 7.34
CA TYR A 28 4.19 3.55 6.75
C TYR A 28 4.13 3.23 5.25
N THR A 29 5.28 3.26 4.55
CA THR A 29 5.35 2.90 3.13
C THR A 29 5.03 1.42 2.94
N GLU A 30 5.57 0.54 3.79
CA GLU A 30 5.23 -0.89 3.80
C GLU A 30 3.75 -1.11 4.07
N GLN A 31 3.18 -0.45 5.11
CA GLN A 31 1.76 -0.61 5.45
C GLN A 31 0.85 -0.21 4.28
N LEU A 32 1.14 0.92 3.64
CA LEU A 32 0.38 1.37 2.47
C LEU A 32 0.51 0.39 1.30
N THR A 33 1.70 -0.16 1.09
CA THR A 33 1.94 -1.16 0.04
C THR A 33 1.07 -2.40 0.24
N TYR A 34 1.00 -2.92 1.47
CA TYR A 34 0.16 -4.06 1.80
C TYR A 34 -1.32 -3.78 1.56
N LEU A 35 -1.82 -2.66 2.09
CA LEU A 35 -3.24 -2.29 1.96
C LEU A 35 -3.64 -2.04 0.50
N LEU A 36 -2.80 -1.34 -0.27
CA LEU A 36 -3.03 -1.12 -1.70
C LEU A 36 -3.04 -2.43 -2.48
N PHE A 37 -2.11 -3.35 -2.19
CA PHE A 37 -2.10 -4.66 -2.83
C PHE A 37 -3.40 -5.43 -2.56
N LEU A 38 -3.87 -5.44 -1.30
CA LEU A 38 -5.13 -6.09 -0.93
C LEU A 38 -6.33 -5.46 -1.65
N LYS A 39 -6.40 -4.12 -1.71
CA LYS A 39 -7.47 -3.41 -2.43
C LYS A 39 -7.47 -3.76 -3.92
N MET A 40 -6.31 -3.72 -4.57
CA MET A 40 -6.19 -4.04 -5.99
C MET A 40 -6.49 -5.53 -6.28
N ALA A 41 -6.08 -6.43 -5.39
CA ALA A 41 -6.42 -7.85 -5.48
C ALA A 41 -7.93 -8.06 -5.39
N HIS A 42 -8.60 -7.36 -4.47
CA HIS A 42 -10.05 -7.40 -4.33
C HIS A 42 -10.77 -6.86 -5.57
N GLU A 43 -10.38 -5.70 -6.10
CA GLU A 43 -10.96 -5.14 -7.33
C GLU A 43 -10.81 -6.08 -8.54
N ARG A 44 -9.70 -6.83 -8.61
CA ARG A 44 -9.50 -7.84 -9.66
C ARG A 44 -10.34 -9.09 -9.44
N ALA A 45 -10.61 -9.47 -8.20
CA ALA A 45 -11.49 -10.59 -7.88
C ALA A 45 -12.96 -10.24 -8.15
N THR A 46 -13.37 -8.99 -7.95
CA THR A 46 -14.78 -8.54 -8.10
C THR A 46 -15.11 -7.92 -9.45
N ARG A 47 -14.14 -7.84 -10.38
CA ARG A 47 -14.39 -7.24 -11.69
C ARG A 47 -15.40 -8.06 -12.52
N PRO A 48 -16.31 -7.40 -13.28
CA PRO A 48 -17.33 -8.11 -14.07
C PRO A 48 -16.77 -9.03 -15.16
N LEU A 49 -15.62 -8.67 -15.74
CA LEU A 49 -15.02 -9.39 -16.86
C LEU A 49 -13.74 -10.11 -16.43
N LYS A 50 -13.74 -11.45 -16.56
CA LYS A 50 -12.60 -12.33 -16.24
C LYS A 50 -12.08 -12.13 -14.80
N PRO A 51 -12.88 -12.32 -13.75
CA PRO A 51 -12.41 -12.17 -12.37
C PRO A 51 -11.16 -13.02 -12.10
N GLN A 52 -10.26 -12.50 -11.27
CA GLN A 52 -9.02 -13.16 -10.90
C GLN A 52 -8.85 -13.18 -9.39
N GLN A 53 -8.90 -14.37 -8.80
CA GLN A 53 -8.59 -14.55 -7.40
C GLN A 53 -7.07 -14.57 -7.20
N ILE A 54 -6.52 -13.48 -6.65
CA ILE A 54 -5.08 -13.35 -6.37
C ILE A 54 -4.75 -13.71 -4.91
N VAL A 55 -5.66 -13.35 -4.02
CA VAL A 55 -5.54 -13.52 -2.57
C VAL A 55 -6.64 -14.48 -2.11
N PRO A 56 -6.40 -15.43 -1.19
CA PRO A 56 -7.44 -16.29 -0.64
C PRO A 56 -8.62 -15.49 -0.06
N GLU A 57 -9.83 -16.02 -0.16
CA GLU A 57 -11.06 -15.31 0.23
C GLU A 57 -11.07 -14.94 1.72
N GLU A 58 -10.42 -15.76 2.55
CA GLU A 58 -10.26 -15.53 3.98
C GLU A 58 -9.42 -14.30 4.35
N TYR A 59 -8.69 -13.76 3.39
CA TYR A 59 -7.87 -12.56 3.48
C TYR A 59 -8.35 -11.46 2.51
N SER A 60 -9.63 -11.51 2.11
CA SER A 60 -10.22 -10.51 1.22
C SER A 60 -10.30 -9.13 1.87
N TRP A 61 -10.17 -8.08 1.05
CA TRP A 61 -10.31 -6.69 1.48
C TRP A 61 -11.64 -6.41 2.21
N GLN A 62 -12.73 -7.05 1.77
CA GLN A 62 -14.05 -6.87 2.37
C GLN A 62 -14.06 -7.16 3.88
N ARG A 63 -13.26 -8.14 4.34
CA ARG A 63 -13.13 -8.43 5.78
C ARG A 63 -12.53 -7.29 6.58
N LEU A 64 -11.63 -6.50 5.99
CA LEU A 64 -11.11 -5.29 6.65
C LEU A 64 -12.16 -4.17 6.67
N VAL A 65 -13.01 -4.07 5.65
CA VAL A 65 -14.07 -3.06 5.60
C VAL A 65 -15.16 -3.35 6.65
N ASP A 66 -15.50 -4.63 6.80
CA ASP A 66 -16.56 -5.10 7.70
C ASP A 66 -16.14 -5.07 9.18
N ALA A 67 -14.85 -5.26 9.47
CA ALA A 67 -14.31 -5.26 10.83
C ALA A 67 -14.25 -3.86 11.47
N GLN A 68 -14.34 -3.80 12.79
CA GLN A 68 -14.32 -2.55 13.57
C GLN A 68 -13.50 -2.67 14.85
N GLY A 69 -12.94 -1.53 15.29
CA GLY A 69 -12.16 -1.47 16.54
C GLY A 69 -11.05 -2.52 16.58
N ASP A 70 -10.88 -3.16 17.72
CA ASP A 70 -9.84 -4.17 17.95
C ASP A 70 -9.93 -5.36 16.97
N GLU A 71 -11.13 -5.69 16.48
CA GLU A 71 -11.31 -6.74 15.48
C GLU A 71 -10.62 -6.36 14.17
N LEU A 72 -10.66 -5.09 13.75
CA LEU A 72 -9.98 -4.63 12.54
C LEU A 72 -8.46 -4.81 12.62
N GLU A 73 -7.87 -4.46 13.77
CA GLU A 73 -6.44 -4.63 13.99
C GLU A 73 -6.05 -6.12 13.98
N PHE A 74 -6.86 -6.96 14.63
CA PHE A 74 -6.69 -8.40 14.63
C PHE A 74 -6.78 -8.99 13.22
N GLU A 75 -7.81 -8.63 12.46
CA GLU A 75 -8.01 -9.06 11.08
C GLU A 75 -6.82 -8.68 10.19
N TYR A 76 -6.37 -7.43 10.28
CA TYR A 76 -5.23 -6.97 9.49
C TYR A 76 -3.95 -7.73 9.85
N THR A 77 -3.66 -7.92 11.14
CA THR A 77 -2.51 -8.70 11.62
C THR A 77 -2.58 -10.16 11.17
N ARG A 78 -3.78 -10.76 11.22
CA ARG A 78 -4.03 -12.13 10.74
C ARG A 78 -3.78 -12.24 9.23
N MET A 79 -4.24 -11.27 8.44
CA MET A 79 -4.01 -11.24 6.99
C MET A 79 -2.53 -11.16 6.66
N LEU A 80 -1.78 -10.24 7.28
CA LEU A 80 -0.33 -10.11 7.04
C LEU A 80 0.40 -11.42 7.36
N THR A 81 0.06 -12.06 8.48
CA THR A 81 0.67 -13.32 8.91
C THR A 81 0.29 -14.50 8.03
N GLY A 82 -0.97 -14.55 7.57
CA GLY A 82 -1.48 -15.59 6.69
C GLY A 82 -0.88 -15.52 5.30
N LEU A 83 -0.91 -14.32 4.70
CA LEU A 83 -0.37 -14.07 3.36
C LEU A 83 1.14 -14.26 3.29
N ALA A 84 1.86 -14.01 4.37
CA ALA A 84 3.30 -14.31 4.46
C ALA A 84 3.62 -15.80 4.27
N LYS A 85 2.66 -16.70 4.49
CA LYS A 85 2.81 -18.16 4.36
C LYS A 85 2.40 -18.68 2.98
N GLU A 86 1.79 -17.84 2.15
CA GLU A 86 1.41 -18.20 0.79
C GLU A 86 2.62 -18.49 -0.09
N ARG A 87 2.41 -19.22 -1.18
CA ARG A 87 3.46 -19.48 -2.18
C ARG A 87 3.54 -18.36 -3.22
N GLY A 88 4.66 -18.28 -3.93
CA GLY A 88 4.83 -17.39 -5.06
C GLY A 88 4.95 -15.91 -4.68
N VAL A 89 4.40 -15.04 -5.54
CA VAL A 89 4.56 -13.58 -5.43
C VAL A 89 3.87 -13.04 -4.18
N VAL A 90 2.69 -13.55 -3.82
CA VAL A 90 1.95 -13.10 -2.62
C VAL A 90 2.79 -13.31 -1.36
N GLY A 91 3.27 -14.53 -1.11
CA GLY A 91 4.13 -14.80 0.04
C GLY A 91 5.46 -14.05 0.02
N THR A 92 5.93 -13.62 -1.16
CA THR A 92 7.13 -12.79 -1.27
C THR A 92 6.85 -11.35 -0.84
N ILE A 93 5.72 -10.78 -1.27
CA ILE A 93 5.28 -9.42 -0.88
C ILE A 93 5.08 -9.33 0.63
N PHE A 94 4.40 -10.31 1.23
CA PHE A 94 4.05 -10.28 2.66
C PHE A 94 5.11 -10.93 3.56
N ARG A 95 6.29 -11.27 3.03
CA ARG A 95 7.32 -11.98 3.79
C ARG A 95 7.74 -11.15 5.01
N LYS A 96 7.57 -11.71 6.21
CA LYS A 96 7.84 -11.03 7.49
C LYS A 96 7.06 -9.72 7.66
N ALA A 97 5.93 -9.56 6.97
CA ALA A 97 5.06 -8.42 7.17
C ALA A 97 4.59 -8.33 8.62
N GLN A 98 4.61 -7.14 9.18
CA GLN A 98 4.17 -6.84 10.54
C GLN A 98 3.24 -5.63 10.50
N ASN A 99 2.19 -5.67 11.32
CA ASN A 99 1.34 -4.50 11.50
C ASN A 99 2.12 -3.43 12.29
N ARG A 100 2.20 -2.22 11.73
CA ARG A 100 2.80 -1.04 12.37
C ARG A 100 1.77 0.03 12.73
N ILE A 101 0.48 -0.22 12.48
CA ILE A 101 -0.63 0.67 12.77
C ILE A 101 -1.31 0.15 14.04
N GLN A 102 -1.04 0.82 15.16
CA GLN A 102 -1.52 0.42 16.50
C GLN A 102 -2.87 1.04 16.87
N ASP A 103 -3.29 2.11 16.17
CA ASP A 103 -4.57 2.77 16.42
C ASP A 103 -5.63 2.22 15.45
N PRO A 104 -6.65 1.48 15.95
CA PRO A 104 -7.69 0.89 15.10
C PRO A 104 -8.56 1.94 14.40
N ALA A 105 -8.75 3.13 15.00
CA ALA A 105 -9.53 4.19 14.37
C ALA A 105 -8.78 4.77 13.16
N LYS A 106 -7.45 4.88 13.25
CA LYS A 106 -6.62 5.30 12.12
C LYS A 106 -6.53 4.24 11.04
N LEU A 107 -6.37 2.97 11.42
CA LEU A 107 -6.42 1.86 10.47
C LEU A 107 -7.77 1.87 9.72
N ARG A 108 -8.88 2.07 10.43
CA ARG A 108 -10.21 2.21 9.82
C ARG A 108 -10.30 3.40 8.89
N GLY A 109 -9.81 4.57 9.29
CA GLY A 109 -9.77 5.76 8.44
C GLY A 109 -8.98 5.52 7.15
N ILE A 110 -7.86 4.81 7.22
CA ILE A 110 -7.06 4.45 6.03
C ILE A 110 -7.82 3.46 5.14
N VAL A 111 -8.34 2.38 5.72
CA VAL A 111 -9.04 1.31 4.97
C VAL A 111 -10.32 1.86 4.35
N VAL A 112 -11.27 2.30 5.17
CA VAL A 112 -12.65 2.60 4.74
C VAL A 112 -12.77 4.01 4.20
N ASP A 113 -12.21 5.00 4.89
CA ASP A 113 -12.50 6.38 4.57
C ASP A 113 -11.74 6.92 3.37
N LEU A 114 -10.74 6.18 2.92
CA LEU A 114 -9.75 6.72 2.02
C LEU A 114 -9.32 5.72 0.92
N ILE A 115 -8.83 4.51 1.26
CA ILE A 115 -8.44 3.52 0.22
C ILE A 115 -9.66 2.93 -0.46
N ASP A 116 -10.70 2.56 0.31
CA ASP A 116 -11.89 1.89 -0.22
C ASP A 116 -12.69 2.76 -1.19
N LYS A 117 -12.72 4.08 -0.94
CA LYS A 117 -13.45 5.07 -1.74
C LYS A 117 -12.88 5.30 -3.14
N GLU A 118 -11.70 4.78 -3.44
CA GLU A 118 -11.05 4.94 -4.74
C GLU A 118 -11.02 3.63 -5.53
N ASN A 119 -11.08 3.75 -6.85
CA ASN A 119 -10.88 2.63 -7.77
C ASN A 119 -9.43 2.63 -8.26
N TRP A 120 -8.59 1.82 -7.60
CA TRP A 120 -7.17 1.80 -7.89
C TRP A 120 -6.94 1.16 -9.25
N SER A 121 -7.51 -0.01 -9.51
CA SER A 121 -7.34 -0.81 -10.73
C SER A 121 -7.78 -0.10 -12.02
N GLN A 122 -8.76 0.81 -11.96
CA GLN A 122 -9.19 1.58 -13.13
C GLN A 122 -8.31 2.80 -13.43
N SER A 123 -7.49 3.24 -12.48
CA SER A 123 -6.66 4.44 -12.63
C SER A 123 -5.53 4.27 -13.65
N GLY A 124 -5.30 3.06 -14.17
CA GLY A 124 -4.22 2.75 -15.12
C GLY A 124 -2.89 2.46 -14.41
N ALA A 125 -2.16 1.46 -14.90
CA ALA A 125 -0.93 0.98 -14.25
C ALA A 125 0.15 2.08 -14.14
N ASP A 126 0.24 2.97 -15.13
CA ASP A 126 1.21 4.07 -15.14
C ASP A 126 0.91 5.09 -14.04
N ILE A 127 -0.35 5.44 -13.80
CA ILE A 127 -0.74 6.40 -12.76
C ILE A 127 -0.45 5.85 -11.36
N GLN A 128 -0.76 4.57 -11.12
CA GLN A 128 -0.45 3.92 -9.85
C GLN A 128 1.05 3.87 -9.59
N ARG A 129 1.83 3.49 -10.61
CA ARG A 129 3.29 3.45 -10.54
C ARG A 129 3.84 4.84 -10.24
N ASP A 130 3.44 5.85 -11.01
CA ASP A 130 3.94 7.21 -10.85
C ASP A 130 3.57 7.77 -9.46
N ALA A 131 2.39 7.41 -8.93
CA ALA A 131 1.98 7.81 -7.60
C ALA A 131 2.81 7.16 -6.49
N TYR A 132 3.06 5.84 -6.60
CA TYR A 132 3.89 5.10 -5.66
C TYR A 132 5.36 5.55 -5.72
N GLU A 133 5.91 5.76 -6.91
CA GLU A 133 7.25 6.30 -7.12
C GLU A 133 7.41 7.70 -6.53
N SER A 134 6.38 8.54 -6.69
CA SER A 134 6.37 9.87 -6.07
C SER A 134 6.39 9.79 -4.55
N LEU A 135 5.67 8.83 -3.96
CA LEU A 135 5.67 8.58 -2.52
C LEU A 135 7.05 8.12 -2.03
N LEU A 136 7.70 7.20 -2.74
CA LEU A 136 9.06 6.76 -2.42
C LEU A 136 10.07 7.89 -2.53
N ALA A 137 10.02 8.66 -3.61
CA ALA A 137 10.93 9.78 -3.83
C ALA A 137 10.79 10.85 -2.73
N LYS A 138 9.55 11.16 -2.33
CA LYS A 138 9.28 12.13 -1.27
C LYS A 138 9.70 11.62 0.11
N GLY A 139 9.48 10.33 0.40
CA GLY A 139 9.97 9.70 1.62
C GLY A 139 11.51 9.67 1.69
N ALA A 140 12.18 9.41 0.57
CA ALA A 140 13.65 9.41 0.48
C ALA A 140 14.29 10.79 0.69
N GLN A 141 13.57 11.86 0.36
CA GLN A 141 14.02 13.25 0.57
C GLN A 141 13.86 13.72 2.02
N ASP A 142 13.12 12.99 2.85
CA ASP A 142 12.89 13.35 4.25
C ASP A 142 14.16 13.08 5.08
N LYS A 143 14.81 14.17 5.54
CA LYS A 143 16.11 14.10 6.23
C LYS A 143 15.96 13.41 7.59
N GLY A 144 16.74 12.36 7.82
CA GLY A 144 16.70 11.57 9.05
C GLY A 144 15.77 10.35 9.00
N SER A 145 15.03 10.14 7.91
CA SER A 145 14.16 8.97 7.73
C SER A 145 14.92 7.66 7.46
N GLY A 146 16.19 7.73 7.05
CA GLY A 146 16.96 6.60 6.57
C GLY A 146 16.50 6.04 5.21
N ALA A 147 15.34 6.47 4.68
CA ALA A 147 14.77 5.93 3.44
C ALA A 147 15.61 6.25 2.19
N GLY A 148 16.37 7.36 2.22
CA GLY A 148 17.23 7.79 1.12
C GLY A 148 18.30 6.76 0.71
N GLN A 149 18.70 5.86 1.60
CA GLN A 149 19.70 4.82 1.30
C GLN A 149 19.16 3.72 0.36
N TYR A 150 17.83 3.60 0.24
CA TYR A 150 17.16 2.61 -0.60
C TYR A 150 16.63 3.20 -1.90
N PHE A 151 16.87 4.49 -2.14
CA PHE A 151 16.32 5.21 -3.29
C PHE A 151 17.42 5.62 -4.25
N THR A 152 17.17 5.47 -5.56
CA THR A 152 18.04 6.01 -6.61
C THR A 152 17.18 6.86 -7.55
N PRO A 153 17.54 8.13 -7.81
CA PRO A 153 16.77 9.00 -8.68
C PRO A 153 16.58 8.40 -10.08
N ARG A 154 15.35 8.43 -10.60
CA ARG A 154 15.01 7.91 -11.94
C ARG A 154 15.86 8.50 -13.08
N PRO A 155 16.18 9.82 -13.09
CA PRO A 155 17.07 10.36 -14.11
C PRO A 155 18.47 9.70 -14.13
N LEU A 156 18.99 9.33 -12.96
CA LEU A 156 20.28 8.64 -12.86
C LEU A 156 20.18 7.20 -13.35
N ILE A 157 19.11 6.48 -12.98
CA ILE A 157 18.86 5.12 -13.48
C ILE A 157 18.76 5.13 -15.00
N GLN A 158 18.00 6.08 -15.56
CA GLN A 158 17.82 6.19 -17.02
C GLN A 158 19.15 6.44 -17.73
N ALA A 159 19.94 7.40 -17.26
CA ALA A 159 21.25 7.68 -17.84
C ALA A 159 22.20 6.48 -17.82
N ILE A 160 22.15 5.66 -16.77
CA ILE A 160 22.94 4.41 -16.68
C ILE A 160 22.42 3.38 -17.68
N VAL A 161 21.10 3.20 -17.81
CA VAL A 161 20.51 2.26 -18.76
C VAL A 161 20.76 2.67 -20.21
N ASP A 162 20.74 3.96 -20.52
CA ASP A 162 20.94 4.48 -21.87
C ASP A 162 22.36 4.22 -22.42
N VAL A 163 23.34 4.00 -21.54
CA VAL A 163 24.76 3.79 -21.90
C VAL A 163 25.23 2.34 -21.75
N ILE A 164 24.34 1.42 -21.37
CA ILE A 164 24.59 -0.04 -21.31
C ILE A 164 24.01 -0.69 -22.56
#